data_AF-A0A1U8DK02-F1
#
_entry.id   AF-A0A1U8DK02-F1
#
_cell.length_a   1.000
_cell.length_b   1.000
_cell.length_c   1.000
_cell.angle_alpha   90.00
_cell.angle_beta   90.00
_cell.angle_gamma   90.00
#
_symmetry.space_group_name_H-M   'P 1'
#
loop_
_entity.id
_entity.type
_entity.pdbx_description
1 polymer ?
#
loop_
_entity_poly.entity_id
_entity_poly.type
_entity_poly.pdbx_seq_one_letter_code
_entity_poly.pdbx_strand_id
1 'polypeptide(L)'
;MGRFPCTAQAVSFSSCATKFFLKRKLNPVQELINGTMHCKPGAAEILVQDIYSMLTNRRIKNIQDEEVDFTDSYYQDQLPMVARSTASKAIKNNIKLTEEMIEPSIKKNRQKVNAVINMHMQQRLLEREENPKRFNIKPSLGERAVRHPSRHASTEILINSQREKLSSMSYLGLPEIRSKTSVHFKEIQVKQANRSSLSVE
;
A
#
# COMPACT_ATOMS: atom_id res chain seq x y z
N MET A 1 17.67 -17.03 36.30
CA MET A 1 16.76 -17.64 35.29
C MET A 1 17.46 -17.63 33.94
N GLY A 2 17.82 -18.82 33.45
CA GLY A 2 18.59 -18.98 32.21
C GLY A 2 17.83 -18.45 31.01
N ARG A 3 18.35 -17.40 30.39
CA ARG A 3 18.00 -17.02 29.02
C ARG A 3 19.02 -17.71 28.13
N PHE A 4 18.60 -18.53 27.18
CA PHE A 4 19.18 -18.96 25.88
C PHE A 4 18.49 -20.31 25.53
N PRO A 5 17.99 -20.60 24.29
CA PRO A 5 18.67 -20.40 23.00
C PRO A 5 17.75 -20.25 21.75
N CYS A 6 16.63 -19.51 21.79
CA CYS A 6 15.71 -19.47 20.63
C CYS A 6 16.34 -18.93 19.33
N THR A 7 17.35 -18.05 19.42
CA THR A 7 18.02 -17.46 18.25
C THR A 7 18.93 -18.45 17.53
N ALA A 8 19.78 -19.15 18.30
CA ALA A 8 20.67 -20.17 17.75
C ALA A 8 19.86 -21.30 17.10
N GLN A 9 18.72 -21.68 17.69
CA GLN A 9 17.83 -22.68 17.12
C GLN A 9 17.19 -22.23 15.80
N ALA A 10 16.66 -21.01 15.71
CA ALA A 10 16.03 -20.50 14.49
C ALA A 10 17.04 -20.32 13.34
N VAL A 11 18.21 -19.71 13.60
CA VAL A 11 19.26 -19.53 12.58
C VAL A 11 19.83 -20.88 12.11
N SER A 12 20.06 -21.81 13.05
CA SER A 12 20.52 -23.16 12.71
C SER A 12 19.47 -23.92 11.90
N PHE A 13 18.19 -23.80 12.27
CA PHE A 13 17.09 -24.41 11.53
C PHE A 13 17.03 -23.88 10.09
N SER A 14 17.11 -22.57 9.88
CA SER A 14 17.16 -21.96 8.53
C SER A 14 18.24 -22.57 7.65
N SER A 15 19.48 -22.57 8.16
CA SER A 15 20.63 -23.09 7.42
C SER A 15 20.47 -24.58 7.10
N CYS A 16 19.99 -25.36 8.06
CA CYS A 16 19.75 -26.78 7.89
C CYS A 16 18.61 -27.07 6.90
N ALA A 17 17.51 -26.33 6.97
CA ALA A 17 16.35 -26.49 6.09
C ALA A 17 16.73 -26.17 4.64
N THR A 18 17.39 -25.04 4.37
CA THR A 18 17.84 -24.68 3.02
C THR A 18 18.81 -25.73 2.46
N LYS A 19 19.78 -26.20 3.27
CA LYS A 19 20.70 -27.28 2.86
C LYS A 19 19.97 -28.59 2.55
N PHE A 20 18.95 -28.94 3.34
CA PHE A 20 18.15 -30.14 3.12
C PHE A 20 17.40 -30.08 1.79
N PHE A 21 16.72 -28.98 1.50
CA PHE A 21 15.96 -28.81 0.26
C PHE A 21 16.88 -28.85 -0.97
N LEU A 22 18.02 -28.16 -0.92
CA LEU A 22 19.04 -28.20 -1.98
C LEU A 22 19.55 -29.62 -2.24
N LYS A 23 19.86 -30.39 -1.18
CA LYS A 23 20.30 -31.80 -1.31
C LYS A 23 19.23 -32.70 -1.95
N ARG A 24 17.95 -32.39 -1.74
CA ARG A 24 16.82 -33.13 -2.28
C ARG A 24 16.33 -32.60 -3.64
N LYS A 25 16.98 -31.58 -4.21
CA LYS A 25 16.55 -30.88 -5.43
C LYS A 25 15.14 -30.29 -5.33
N LEU A 26 14.73 -29.92 -4.11
CA LEU A 26 13.49 -29.22 -3.84
C LEU A 26 13.82 -27.73 -3.73
N ASN A 27 13.00 -26.87 -4.35
CA ASN A 27 13.23 -25.43 -4.39
C ASN A 27 12.00 -24.66 -3.86
N PRO A 28 11.67 -24.78 -2.56
CA PRO A 28 10.62 -23.98 -1.95
C PRO A 28 11.00 -22.49 -1.90
N VAL A 29 10.00 -21.62 -1.89
CA VAL A 29 10.20 -20.16 -1.77
C VAL A 29 10.87 -19.84 -0.42
N GLN A 30 11.94 -19.04 -0.45
CA GLN A 30 12.71 -18.71 0.77
C GLN A 30 11.85 -18.00 1.83
N GLU A 31 10.88 -17.21 1.39
CA GLU A 31 9.94 -16.52 2.26
C GLU A 31 9.04 -17.49 3.05
N LEU A 32 8.67 -18.64 2.48
CA LEU A 32 7.92 -19.68 3.18
C LEU A 32 8.75 -20.38 4.26
N ILE A 33 10.04 -20.64 3.99
CA ILE A 33 10.96 -21.16 5.00
C ILE A 33 11.09 -20.16 6.15
N ASN A 34 11.30 -18.89 5.82
CA ASN A 34 11.42 -17.81 6.80
C ASN A 34 10.12 -17.63 7.60
N GLY A 35 8.97 -17.63 6.94
CA GLY A 35 7.65 -17.54 7.57
C GLY A 35 7.40 -18.72 8.51
N THR A 36 7.74 -19.94 8.09
CA THR A 36 7.61 -21.15 8.91
C THR A 36 8.50 -21.08 10.15
N MET A 37 9.75 -20.68 9.98
CA MET A 37 10.71 -20.52 11.08
C MET A 37 10.24 -19.49 12.12
N HIS A 38 9.53 -18.45 11.68
CA HIS A 38 9.00 -17.39 12.53
C HIS A 38 7.57 -17.64 13.00
N CYS A 39 7.01 -18.83 12.74
CA CYS A 39 5.63 -19.17 13.07
C CYS A 39 4.63 -18.14 12.54
N LYS A 40 4.81 -17.69 11.29
CA LYS A 40 3.82 -16.89 10.59
C LYS A 40 2.60 -17.76 10.29
N PRO A 41 1.38 -17.21 10.46
CA PRO A 41 0.16 -17.94 10.10
C PRO A 41 0.20 -18.31 8.61
N GLY A 42 -0.32 -19.48 8.25
CA GLY A 42 -0.35 -19.99 6.86
C GLY A 42 0.98 -20.50 6.31
N ALA A 43 2.14 -19.95 6.73
CA ALA A 43 3.44 -20.27 6.13
C ALA A 43 3.80 -21.77 6.17
N ALA A 44 3.59 -22.42 7.32
CA ALA A 44 3.89 -23.84 7.48
C ALA A 44 2.95 -24.73 6.64
N GLU A 45 1.68 -24.35 6.55
CA GLU A 45 0.68 -25.07 5.77
C GLU A 45 1.03 -25.03 4.28
N ILE A 46 1.31 -23.83 3.76
CA ILE A 46 1.71 -23.64 2.36
C ILE A 46 3.02 -24.35 2.06
N LEU A 47 4.01 -24.29 2.97
CA LEU A 47 5.27 -25.02 2.79
C LEU A 47 5.07 -26.53 2.67
N VAL A 48 4.15 -27.11 3.47
CA VAL A 48 3.82 -28.55 3.38
C VAL A 48 3.12 -28.87 2.07
N GLN A 49 2.19 -28.02 1.62
CA GLN A 49 1.51 -28.19 0.32
C GLN A 49 2.49 -28.10 -0.85
N ASP A 50 3.45 -27.17 -0.80
CA ASP A 50 4.52 -27.02 -1.78
C ASP A 50 5.39 -28.29 -1.84
N ILE A 51 5.83 -28.80 -0.67
CA ILE A 51 6.62 -30.03 -0.59
C ILE A 51 5.83 -31.22 -1.15
N TYR A 52 4.56 -31.37 -0.77
CA TYR A 52 3.70 -32.42 -1.30
C TYR A 52 3.60 -32.34 -2.83
N SER A 53 3.38 -31.14 -3.36
CA SER A 53 3.25 -30.91 -4.79
C SER A 53 4.55 -31.22 -5.54
N MET A 54 5.70 -30.80 -5.00
CA MET A 54 7.02 -31.11 -5.56
C MET A 54 7.33 -32.61 -5.56
N LEU A 55 6.89 -33.35 -4.53
CA LEU A 55 7.19 -34.78 -4.40
C LEU A 55 6.24 -35.66 -5.22
N THR A 56 4.99 -35.25 -5.40
CA THR A 56 3.94 -36.09 -6.02
C THR A 56 3.55 -35.64 -7.43
N ASN A 57 4.00 -34.46 -7.87
CA ASN A 57 3.54 -33.78 -9.08
C ASN A 57 2.01 -33.60 -9.14
N ARG A 58 1.35 -33.62 -7.97
CA ARG A 58 -0.09 -33.38 -7.84
C ARG A 58 -0.31 -32.06 -7.14
N ARG A 59 -1.14 -31.21 -7.74
CA ARG A 59 -1.59 -29.99 -7.06
C ARG A 59 -2.72 -30.33 -6.11
N ILE A 60 -2.59 -29.90 -4.87
CA ILE A 60 -3.72 -29.86 -3.95
C ILE A 60 -4.65 -28.75 -4.49
N LYS A 61 -5.92 -29.06 -4.75
CA LYS A 61 -6.92 -28.04 -5.11
C LYS A 61 -7.03 -27.10 -3.90
N ASN A 62 -6.66 -25.86 -4.10
CA ASN A 62 -6.18 -24.96 -3.06
C ASN A 62 -7.26 -24.59 -2.02
N ILE A 63 -6.83 -24.27 -0.80
CA ILE A 63 -7.64 -23.56 0.22
C ILE A 63 -7.40 -22.04 0.10
N GLN A 64 -6.31 -21.58 -0.54
CA GLN A 64 -6.00 -20.16 -0.73
C GLN A 64 -5.32 -19.91 -2.10
N ASP A 65 -6.10 -19.51 -3.12
CA ASP A 65 -5.59 -19.12 -4.45
C ASP A 65 -5.06 -17.67 -4.50
N GLU A 66 -5.03 -16.95 -3.37
CA GLU A 66 -4.55 -15.58 -3.27
C GLU A 66 -3.03 -15.49 -3.00
N GLU A 67 -2.44 -14.36 -3.41
CA GLU A 67 -1.05 -14.03 -3.12
C GLU A 67 -0.84 -14.00 -1.60
N VAL A 68 0.04 -14.90 -1.12
CA VAL A 68 0.23 -15.08 0.32
C VAL A 68 1.09 -13.95 0.84
N ASP A 69 0.47 -13.02 1.56
CA ASP A 69 1.20 -12.13 2.43
C ASP A 69 1.33 -12.75 3.84
N PHE A 70 2.48 -12.55 4.49
CA PHE A 70 2.70 -12.97 5.88
C PHE A 70 2.33 -11.87 6.86
N THR A 71 1.41 -11.00 6.44
CA THR A 71 0.87 -9.91 7.25
C THR A 71 -0.51 -10.30 7.78
N ASP A 72 -1.08 -9.45 8.64
CA ASP A 72 -2.45 -9.64 9.11
C ASP A 72 -3.49 -8.84 8.30
N SER A 73 -3.11 -8.31 7.13
CA SER A 73 -3.93 -7.46 6.23
C SER A 73 -5.32 -8.07 5.96
N TYR A 74 -5.36 -9.28 5.41
CA TYR A 74 -6.57 -10.01 5.05
C TYR A 74 -7.51 -10.18 6.24
N TYR A 75 -6.95 -10.49 7.41
CA TYR A 75 -7.72 -10.59 8.63
C TYR A 75 -8.26 -9.23 9.08
N GLN A 76 -7.46 -8.15 9.00
CA GLN A 76 -7.91 -6.80 9.36
C GLN A 76 -9.01 -6.27 8.43
N ASP A 77 -8.95 -6.61 7.15
CA ASP A 77 -9.92 -6.14 6.15
C ASP A 77 -11.31 -6.75 6.39
N GLN A 78 -11.37 -7.99 6.89
CA GLN A 78 -12.62 -8.66 7.29
C GLN A 78 -13.23 -8.10 8.59
N LEU A 79 -12.44 -7.43 9.42
CA LEU A 79 -12.92 -6.92 10.70
C LEU A 79 -13.70 -5.62 10.52
N PRO A 80 -14.78 -5.43 11.30
CA PRO A 80 -15.42 -4.13 11.40
C PRO A 80 -14.44 -3.12 12.00
N MET A 81 -14.57 -1.86 11.59
CA MET A 81 -13.67 -0.75 11.97
C MET A 81 -13.36 -0.67 13.48
N VAL A 82 -14.34 -0.97 14.34
CA VAL A 82 -14.19 -0.89 15.80
C VAL A 82 -13.33 -2.02 16.38
N ALA A 83 -13.25 -3.15 15.67
CA ALA A 83 -12.49 -4.34 16.10
C ALA A 83 -11.09 -4.42 15.52
N ARG A 84 -10.74 -3.56 14.56
CA ARG A 84 -9.42 -3.52 13.93
C ARG A 84 -8.32 -3.19 14.95
N SER A 85 -7.13 -3.70 14.67
CA SER A 85 -5.98 -3.57 15.57
C SER A 85 -5.51 -2.12 15.72
N THR A 86 -4.97 -1.78 16.89
CA THR A 86 -4.24 -0.53 17.11
C THR A 86 -2.83 -0.63 16.49
N ALA A 87 -2.17 0.50 16.23
CA ALA A 87 -0.82 0.52 15.65
C ALA A 87 0.18 -0.40 16.39
N SER A 88 0.20 -0.36 17.73
CA SER A 88 1.07 -1.23 18.54
C SER A 88 0.73 -2.72 18.36
N LYS A 89 -0.55 -3.04 18.22
CA LYS A 89 -1.02 -4.41 18.00
C LYS A 89 -0.71 -4.87 16.57
N ALA A 90 -0.83 -4.02 15.57
CA ALA A 90 -0.43 -4.29 14.20
C ALA A 90 1.07 -4.62 14.12
N ILE A 91 1.94 -3.82 14.76
CA ILE A 91 3.37 -4.12 14.84
C ILE A 91 3.60 -5.51 15.48
N LYS A 92 2.96 -5.78 16.61
CA LYS A 92 3.12 -7.06 17.33
C LYS A 92 2.61 -8.26 16.53
N ASN A 93 1.55 -8.09 15.75
CA ASN A 93 0.99 -9.16 14.94
C ASN A 93 1.90 -9.47 13.74
N ASN A 94 2.39 -8.43 13.08
CA ASN A 94 3.15 -8.52 11.84
C ASN A 94 4.65 -8.77 12.02
N ILE A 95 5.26 -8.38 13.14
CA ILE A 95 6.69 -8.54 13.37
C ILE A 95 6.92 -9.47 14.55
N LYS A 96 7.69 -10.54 14.34
CA LYS A 96 8.02 -11.50 15.38
C LYS A 96 9.34 -11.14 16.04
N LEU A 97 9.44 -11.35 17.35
CA LEU A 97 10.69 -11.13 18.09
C LEU A 97 11.85 -11.94 17.47
N THR A 98 11.57 -13.15 16.99
CA THR A 98 12.56 -13.99 16.31
C THR A 98 13.08 -13.37 15.01
N GLU A 99 12.29 -12.56 14.29
CA GLU A 99 12.75 -11.86 13.09
C GLU A 99 13.72 -10.74 13.44
N GLU A 100 13.40 -9.97 14.49
CA GLU A 100 14.24 -8.88 14.99
C GLU A 100 15.58 -9.41 15.51
N MET A 101 15.57 -10.58 16.17
CA MET A 101 16.78 -11.20 16.68
C MET A 101 17.68 -11.80 15.60
N ILE A 102 17.12 -12.22 14.46
CA ILE A 102 17.90 -12.78 13.33
C ILE A 102 18.47 -11.67 12.45
N GLU A 103 17.73 -10.57 12.26
CA GLU A 103 18.20 -9.45 11.44
C GLU A 103 19.07 -8.49 12.28
N PRO A 104 20.40 -8.48 12.11
CA PRO A 104 21.30 -7.65 12.91
C PRO A 104 21.18 -6.15 12.58
N SER A 105 20.60 -5.81 11.42
CA SER A 105 20.49 -4.43 10.97
C SER A 105 19.30 -3.71 11.60
N ILE A 106 19.59 -2.80 12.53
CA ILE A 106 18.59 -1.89 13.12
C ILE A 106 17.83 -1.11 12.05
N LYS A 107 18.51 -0.71 10.96
CA LYS A 107 17.89 0.05 9.86
C LYS A 107 16.81 -0.76 9.15
N LYS A 108 17.07 -2.04 8.87
CA LYS A 108 16.08 -2.93 8.24
C LYS A 108 14.91 -3.21 9.17
N ASN A 109 15.17 -3.45 10.46
CA ASN A 109 14.09 -3.64 11.44
C ASN A 109 13.21 -2.39 11.54
N ARG A 110 13.82 -1.19 11.56
CA ARG A 110 13.08 0.08 11.49
C ARG A 110 12.27 0.23 10.21
N GLN A 111 12.83 -0.13 9.05
CA GLN A 111 12.10 -0.11 7.78
C GLN A 111 10.87 -1.02 7.82
N LYS A 112 11.00 -2.25 8.34
CA LYS A 112 9.88 -3.18 8.53
C LYS A 112 8.80 -2.61 9.44
N VAL A 113 9.20 -2.06 10.59
CA VAL A 113 8.27 -1.40 11.53
C VAL A 113 7.54 -0.24 10.86
N ASN A 114 8.27 0.62 10.16
CA ASN A 114 7.68 1.76 9.44
C ASN A 114 6.71 1.31 8.34
N ALA A 115 7.00 0.22 7.63
CA ALA A 115 6.08 -0.33 6.63
C ALA A 115 4.74 -0.71 7.26
N VAL A 116 4.75 -1.39 8.42
CA VAL A 116 3.53 -1.75 9.16
C VAL A 116 2.79 -0.51 9.65
N ILE A 117 3.51 0.50 10.15
CA ILE A 117 2.92 1.77 10.58
C ILE A 117 2.23 2.47 9.39
N ASN A 118 2.90 2.55 8.24
CA ASN A 118 2.36 3.20 7.05
C ASN A 118 1.10 2.50 6.55
N MET A 119 1.11 1.16 6.51
CA MET A 119 -0.07 0.35 6.16
C MET A 119 -1.24 0.65 7.11
N HIS A 120 -0.98 0.65 8.42
CA HIS A 120 -1.99 0.98 9.43
C HIS A 120 -2.53 2.40 9.25
N MET A 121 -1.66 3.38 9.01
CA MET A 121 -2.08 4.76 8.76
C MET A 121 -2.96 4.87 7.51
N GLN A 122 -2.61 4.17 6.44
CA GLN A 122 -3.37 4.16 5.21
C GLN A 122 -4.77 3.57 5.41
N GLN A 123 -4.90 2.45 6.13
CA GLN A 123 -6.21 1.90 6.52
C GLN A 123 -7.03 2.91 7.34
N ARG A 124 -6.41 3.63 8.29
CA ARG A 124 -7.09 4.66 9.09
C ARG A 124 -7.53 5.88 8.28
N LEU A 125 -6.88 6.17 7.15
CA LEU A 125 -7.28 7.21 6.21
C LEU A 125 -8.48 6.74 5.38
N LEU A 126 -8.43 5.51 4.86
CA LEU A 126 -9.56 4.92 4.12
C LEU A 126 -10.83 4.86 4.97
N GLU A 127 -10.72 4.42 6.23
CA GLU A 127 -11.85 4.40 7.16
C GLU A 127 -12.49 5.78 7.35
N ARG A 128 -11.65 6.82 7.39
CA ARG A 128 -12.06 8.22 7.54
C ARG A 128 -12.80 8.71 6.31
N GLU A 129 -12.30 8.37 5.13
CA GLU A 129 -12.91 8.71 3.84
C GLU A 129 -14.26 7.99 3.64
N GLU A 130 -14.34 6.71 3.98
CA GLU A 130 -15.58 5.93 3.87
C GLU A 130 -16.66 6.36 4.87
N ASN A 131 -16.26 6.85 6.06
CA ASN A 131 -17.19 7.16 7.14
C ASN A 131 -17.01 8.60 7.69
N PRO A 132 -17.17 9.63 6.85
CA PRO A 132 -16.82 11.01 7.22
C PRO A 132 -17.66 11.55 8.38
N LYS A 133 -18.94 11.14 8.46
CA LYS A 133 -19.84 11.51 9.57
C LYS A 133 -19.32 11.02 10.92
N ARG A 134 -18.83 9.78 10.99
CA ARG A 134 -18.32 9.17 12.23
C ARG A 134 -17.10 9.92 12.76
N PHE A 135 -16.26 10.41 11.85
CA PHE A 135 -15.03 11.13 12.19
C PHE A 135 -15.17 12.65 12.20
N ASN A 136 -16.40 13.17 12.09
CA ASN A 136 -16.70 14.60 12.04
C ASN A 136 -15.87 15.34 10.98
N ILE A 137 -15.61 14.68 9.85
CA ILE A 137 -14.88 15.27 8.72
C ILE A 137 -15.83 16.23 8.02
N LYS A 138 -15.44 17.51 7.98
CA LYS A 138 -16.22 18.55 7.32
C LYS A 138 -15.97 18.48 5.82
N PRO A 139 -17.02 18.60 4.99
CA PRO A 139 -16.86 18.63 3.54
C PRO A 139 -16.00 19.83 3.12
N SER A 140 -15.20 19.64 2.08
CA SER A 140 -14.35 20.70 1.55
C SER A 140 -15.18 21.87 0.99
N LEU A 141 -14.58 23.05 0.83
CA LEU A 141 -15.29 24.19 0.23
C LEU A 141 -15.81 23.86 -1.18
N GLY A 142 -15.07 23.06 -1.96
CA GLY A 142 -15.48 22.61 -3.29
C GLY A 142 -16.64 21.62 -3.28
N GLU A 143 -16.77 20.78 -2.26
CA GLU A 143 -17.93 19.90 -2.06
C GLU A 143 -19.17 20.67 -1.60
N ARG A 144 -18.97 21.75 -0.85
CA ARG A 144 -20.07 22.65 -0.42
C ARG A 144 -20.50 23.61 -1.51
N ALA A 145 -19.68 23.83 -2.54
CA ALA A 145 -19.97 24.76 -3.61
C ALA A 145 -21.06 24.20 -4.54
N VAL A 146 -22.10 25.00 -4.79
CA VAL A 146 -23.12 24.70 -5.79
C VAL A 146 -22.50 24.81 -7.18
N ARG A 147 -22.35 23.68 -7.88
CA ARG A 147 -21.90 23.68 -9.27
C ARG A 147 -23.09 23.92 -10.17
N HIS A 148 -23.12 25.08 -10.81
CA HIS A 148 -24.07 25.35 -11.88
C HIS A 148 -23.56 24.72 -13.18
N PRO A 149 -24.41 24.02 -13.95
CA PRO A 149 -24.02 23.55 -15.27
C PRO A 149 -23.59 24.73 -16.14
N SER A 150 -22.52 24.56 -16.91
CA SER A 150 -22.06 25.57 -17.84
C SER A 150 -23.19 25.92 -18.82
N ARG A 151 -23.59 27.19 -18.86
CA ARG A 151 -24.58 27.70 -19.82
C ARG A 151 -24.19 27.48 -21.29
N HIS A 152 -22.96 27.09 -21.57
CA HIS A 152 -22.45 26.82 -22.92
C HIS A 152 -22.65 25.37 -23.38
N ALA A 153 -22.97 24.42 -22.48
CA ALA A 153 -23.22 23.02 -22.88
C ALA A 153 -24.53 22.87 -23.69
N SER A 154 -25.47 23.79 -23.51
CA SER A 154 -26.72 23.82 -24.29
C SER A 154 -26.52 24.34 -25.71
N THR A 155 -25.45 25.10 -25.96
CA THR A 155 -25.22 25.72 -27.27
C THR A 155 -24.50 24.78 -28.23
N GLU A 156 -23.63 23.87 -27.75
CA GLU A 156 -22.94 22.91 -28.64
C GLU A 156 -23.87 21.85 -29.25
N ILE A 157 -24.95 21.47 -28.55
CA ILE A 157 -25.93 20.51 -29.10
C ILE A 157 -26.72 21.12 -30.26
N LEU A 158 -26.95 22.44 -30.26
CA LEU A 158 -27.64 23.13 -31.36
C LEU A 158 -26.71 23.41 -32.56
N ILE A 159 -25.43 23.65 -32.31
CA ILE A 159 -24.45 23.99 -33.36
C ILE A 159 -24.06 22.74 -34.19
N ASN A 160 -24.01 21.56 -33.58
CA ASN A 160 -23.68 20.32 -34.31
C ASN A 160 -24.78 19.87 -35.29
N SER A 161 -26.03 20.35 -35.15
CA SER A 161 -27.11 20.06 -36.11
C SER A 161 -27.03 20.91 -37.39
N GLN A 162 -26.28 22.01 -37.38
CA GLN A 162 -26.10 22.88 -38.55
C GLN A 162 -24.78 22.65 -39.32
N ARG A 163 -23.84 21.87 -38.76
CA ARG A 163 -22.51 21.68 -39.36
C ARG A 163 -22.46 20.61 -40.47
N GLU A 164 -23.49 19.79 -40.64
CA GLU A 164 -23.54 18.79 -41.72
C GLU A 164 -23.94 19.37 -43.09
N LYS A 165 -24.33 20.66 -43.19
CA LYS A 165 -24.80 21.25 -44.45
C LYS A 165 -23.84 22.20 -45.18
N LEU A 166 -22.65 22.50 -44.65
CA LEU A 166 -21.68 23.38 -45.32
C LEU A 166 -20.24 22.87 -45.16
N SER A 167 -20.01 21.65 -45.64
CA SER A 167 -18.67 21.19 -46.00
C SER A 167 -18.32 21.73 -47.39
N SER A 168 -17.68 22.91 -47.46
CA SER A 168 -16.87 23.32 -48.61
C SER A 168 -15.92 24.46 -48.21
N MET A 169 -14.63 24.30 -48.52
CA MET A 169 -13.52 25.27 -48.46
C MET A 169 -12.73 25.44 -47.14
N SER A 170 -11.79 24.51 -46.94
CA SER A 170 -10.32 24.70 -46.97
C SER A 170 -9.56 25.75 -46.11
N TYR A 171 -8.54 25.20 -45.41
CA TYR A 171 -7.23 25.72 -44.98
C TYR A 171 -7.05 26.41 -43.61
N LEU A 172 -6.15 25.78 -42.83
CA LEU A 172 -5.16 26.30 -41.86
C LEU A 172 -5.64 27.07 -40.60
N GLY A 173 -5.22 26.57 -39.43
CA GLY A 173 -5.10 27.39 -38.21
C GLY A 173 -5.37 26.64 -36.90
N LEU A 174 -4.30 26.39 -36.14
CA LEU A 174 -4.31 25.92 -34.74
C LEU A 174 -5.18 26.82 -33.82
N PRO A 175 -5.69 26.31 -32.68
CA PRO A 175 -6.43 27.15 -31.74
C PRO A 175 -5.50 28.09 -30.98
N GLU A 176 -5.57 29.38 -31.31
CA GLU A 176 -4.99 30.47 -30.54
C GLU A 176 -5.84 30.69 -29.28
N ILE A 177 -5.36 30.14 -28.14
CA ILE A 177 -5.90 30.44 -26.82
C ILE A 177 -5.46 31.87 -26.48
N ARG A 178 -6.20 32.85 -27.04
CA ARG A 178 -5.98 34.26 -26.76
C ARG A 178 -6.49 34.57 -25.36
N SER A 179 -5.55 34.58 -24.44
CA SER A 179 -5.57 35.32 -23.18
C SER A 179 -6.34 36.64 -23.32
N LYS A 180 -7.45 36.77 -22.58
CA LYS A 180 -8.05 38.09 -22.35
C LYS A 180 -7.11 38.86 -21.42
N THR A 181 -6.25 39.65 -22.03
CA THR A 181 -5.39 40.66 -21.43
C THR A 181 -6.23 41.72 -20.73
N SER A 182 -6.46 41.56 -19.42
CA SER A 182 -6.81 42.65 -18.49
C SER A 182 -6.93 42.10 -17.05
N VAL A 183 -5.94 41.34 -16.59
CA VAL A 183 -5.79 41.08 -15.15
C VAL A 183 -4.39 41.53 -14.77
N HIS A 184 -4.32 42.60 -13.99
CA HIS A 184 -3.05 43.12 -13.49
C HIS A 184 -2.64 42.26 -12.29
N PHE A 185 -1.72 41.33 -12.51
CA PHE A 185 -1.15 40.53 -11.42
C PHE A 185 -0.07 41.35 -10.72
N LYS A 186 -0.20 41.51 -9.40
CA LYS A 186 0.84 42.05 -8.54
C LYS A 186 1.52 40.88 -7.85
N GLU A 187 2.76 40.61 -8.25
CA GLU A 187 3.58 39.59 -7.63
C GLU A 187 3.92 40.03 -6.19
N ILE A 188 3.58 39.18 -5.22
CA ILE A 188 3.89 39.42 -3.81
C ILE A 188 5.21 38.74 -3.51
N GLN A 189 6.28 39.52 -3.33
CA GLN A 189 7.54 38.98 -2.84
C GLN A 189 7.45 38.67 -1.35
N VAL A 190 7.56 37.40 -1.01
CA VAL A 190 7.55 36.93 0.38
C VAL A 190 8.99 36.74 0.84
N LYS A 191 9.42 37.44 1.89
CA LYS A 191 10.70 37.17 2.58
C LYS A 191 10.58 35.84 3.31
N GLN A 192 11.16 34.78 2.74
CA GLN A 192 11.29 33.50 3.43
C GLN A 192 12.38 33.63 4.51
N ALA A 193 12.09 33.12 5.71
CA ALA A 193 13.09 33.04 6.78
C ALA A 193 14.17 32.00 6.43
N ASN A 194 15.42 32.31 6.76
CA ASN A 194 16.55 31.42 6.55
C ASN A 194 16.37 30.13 7.38
N ARG A 195 16.39 28.97 6.73
CA ARG A 195 16.30 27.63 7.37
C ARG A 195 17.60 27.20 8.04
N SER A 196 18.31 28.11 8.68
CA SER A 196 19.56 27.83 9.40
C SER A 196 19.37 28.00 10.91
N SER A 197 18.47 27.19 11.48
CA SER A 197 18.41 26.94 12.93
C SER A 197 17.61 25.67 13.23
N LEU A 198 18.04 24.57 12.61
CA LEU A 198 17.77 23.21 13.10
C LEU A 198 19.12 22.51 13.28
N SER A 199 19.93 23.06 14.19
CA SER A 199 21.01 22.30 14.81
C SER A 199 20.39 21.52 15.95
N VAL A 200 20.45 20.21 15.79
CA VAL A 200 20.03 19.18 16.73
C VAL A 200 20.84 19.31 18.03
N GLU A 201 20.15 19.33 19.17
CA GLU A 201 20.63 18.70 20.41
C GLU A 201 19.77 17.45 20.66
#